data_AF-X1L5G4-F1
#
_entry.id   AF-X1L5G4-F1
#
_cell.length_a   1.000
_cell.length_b   1.000
_cell.length_c   1.000
_cell.angle_alpha   90.00
_cell.angle_beta   90.00
_cell.angle_gamma   90.00
#
_symmetry.space_group_name_H-M   'P 1'
#
loop_
_entity.id
_entity.type
_entity.pdbx_description
1 polymer ?
#
loop_
_entity_poly.entity_id
_entity_poly.type
_entity_poly.pdbx_seq_one_letter_code
_entity_poly.pdbx_strand_id
1 'polypeptide(L)' 'MREKQLTPPAIVRELDKYIIGQDDAKRAVAIALRNRWR' A
#
# COMPACT_ATOMS: atom_id res chain seq x y z
N MET A 1 10.62 15.89 9.53
CA MET A 1 9.60 15.43 8.57
C MET A 1 8.99 14.17 9.16
N ARG A 2 7.66 14.05 9.29
CA ARG A 2 7.07 12.81 9.81
C ARG A 2 7.35 11.71 8.78
N GLU A 3 8.13 10.70 9.13
CA GLU A 3 8.17 9.45 8.36
C GLU A 3 6.73 8.99 8.22
N LYS A 4 6.18 9.10 7.01
CA LYS A 4 4.91 8.43 6.70
C LYS A 4 5.22 6.95 6.84
N GLN A 5 4.79 6.36 7.95
CA GLN A 5 4.85 4.93 8.11
C GLN A 5 4.16 4.32 6.90
N LEU A 6 4.92 3.58 6.09
CA LEU A 6 4.40 2.83 4.96
C LEU A 6 3.56 1.67 5.51
N THR A 7 2.37 2.00 6.01
CA THR A 7 1.38 1.04 6.44
C THR A 7 0.63 0.54 5.21
N PRO A 8 0.11 -0.71 5.22
CA PRO A 8 -0.62 -1.23 4.08
C PRO A 8 -1.76 -0.31 3.58
N PRO A 9 -2.58 0.32 4.44
CA PRO A 9 -3.61 1.26 3.98
C PRO A 9 -3.07 2.50 3.28
N ALA A 10 -1.91 3.02 3.73
CA ALA A 10 -1.29 4.18 3.09
C ALA A 10 -0.77 3.84 1.69
N ILE A 11 -0.24 2.64 1.50
CA ILE A 11 0.21 2.14 0.20
C ILE A 11 -0.99 1.95 -0.74
N VAL A 12 -2.07 1.32 -0.28
CA VAL A 12 -3.30 1.15 -1.09
C VAL A 12 -3.84 2.50 -1.57
N ARG A 13 -3.93 3.49 -0.68
CA ARG A 13 -4.40 4.84 -1.03
C ARG A 13 -3.51 5.53 -2.07
N GLU A 14 -2.21 5.21 -2.09
CA GLU A 14 -1.31 5.73 -3.10
C GLU A 14 -1.52 5.03 -4.45
N LEU A 15 -1.76 3.71 -4.44
CA LEU A 15 -2.07 2.93 -5.64
C LEU A 15 -3.41 3.34 -6.27
N ASP A 16 -4.41 3.70 -5.46
CA ASP A 16 -5.74 4.16 -5.94
C ASP A 16 -5.67 5.39 -6.86
N LYS A 17 -4.63 6.22 -6.74
CA LYS A 17 -4.44 7.40 -7.59
C LYS A 17 -4.12 7.03 -9.04
N TYR A 18 -3.61 5.82 -9.26
CA TYR A 18 -3.09 5.37 -10.56
C TYR A 18 -3.78 4.09 -11.06
N ILE A 19 -4.45 3.34 -10.17
CA ILE A 19 -5.03 2.02 -10.46
C ILE A 19 -6.49 1.99 -9.99
N ILE A 20 -7.41 1.94 -10.96
CA ILE A 20 -8.86 1.85 -10.73
C ILE A 20 -9.26 0.40 -10.48
N GLY A 21 -10.09 0.14 -9.45
CA GLY A 21 -10.53 -1.20 -9.07
C GLY A 21 -9.38 -2.07 -8.53
N GLN A 22 -9.50 -3.41 -8.55
CA GLN A 22 -8.44 -4.33 -8.09
C GLN A 22 -8.10 -4.22 -6.59
N ASP A 23 -9.10 -4.10 -5.73
CA ASP A 23 -8.92 -3.84 -4.30
C ASP A 23 -8.14 -4.97 -3.59
N ASP A 24 -8.44 -6.23 -3.92
CA ASP A 24 -7.74 -7.38 -3.36
C ASP A 24 -6.26 -7.43 -3.77
N ALA A 25 -5.96 -7.10 -5.02
CA ALA A 25 -4.58 -7.08 -5.53
C ALA A 25 -3.77 -5.95 -4.87
N LYS A 26 -4.35 -4.74 -4.78
CA LYS A 26 -3.70 -3.61 -4.10
C LYS A 26 -3.41 -3.93 -2.64
N ARG A 27 -4.36 -4.58 -1.95
CA ARG A 27 -4.18 -5.03 -0.56
C ARG A 27 -3.08 -6.07 -0.43
N ALA A 28 -3.05 -7.08 -1.31
CA ALA A 28 -2.04 -8.14 -1.29
C ALA A 28 -0.63 -7.57 -1.49
N VAL A 29 -0.45 -6.67 -2.48
CA VAL A 29 0.84 -6.02 -2.75
C VAL A 29 1.27 -5.14 -1.58
N ALA A 30 0.35 -4.35 -1.00
CA ALA A 30 0.66 -3.50 0.14
C ALA A 30 1.12 -4.29 1.38
N ILE A 31 0.50 -5.45 1.65
CA ILE A 31 0.93 -6.36 2.72
C ILE A 31 2.30 -6.96 2.42
N ALA A 32 2.54 -7.42 1.19
CA ALA A 32 3.82 -8.00 0.78
C ALA A 32 4.98 -6.98 0.92
N LEU A 33 4.76 -5.73 0.49
CA LEU A 33 5.74 -4.66 0.65
C LEU A 33 6.03 -4.36 2.12
N ARG A 34 4.98 -4.29 2.96
CA ARG A 34 5.14 -4.08 4.41
C ARG A 34 5.93 -5.20 5.08
N ASN A 35 5.64 -6.45 4.71
CA ASN A 35 6.34 -7.61 5.26
C ASN A 35 7.82 -7.65 4.87
N ARG A 36 8.20 -7.09 3.70
CA ARG A 36 9.61 -6.98 3.28
C ARG A 36 10.39 -5.90 4.03
N TRP A 37 9.73 -4.81 4.41
CA TRP A 37 10.40 -3.68 5.09
C TRP A 37 10.57 -3.91 6.58
N ARG A 38 9.73 -4.77 7.16
CA ARG A 38 9.85 -5.18 8.56
C ARG A 38 11.12 -5.98 8.78
#